data_AF-A0A6P5FM50-F1
#
_entry.id   AF-A0A6P5FM50-F1
#
_cell.length_a   1.000
_cell.length_b   1.000
_cell.length_c   1.000
_cell.angle_alpha   90.00
_cell.angle_beta   90.00
_cell.angle_gamma   90.00
#
_symmetry.space_group_name_H-M   'P 1'
#
loop_
_entity.id
_entity.type
_entity.pdbx_description
1 polymer ?
#
loop_
_entity_poly.entity_id
_entity_poly.type
_entity_poly.pdbx_seq_one_letter_code
_entity_poly.pdbx_strand_id
1 'polypeptide(L)'
;MTLLSSFPGIHVMTDCKLLTVKDCFGSDDWNWNRILVGVSDVANINTGPGSNLFALRERVGNYRVVQSPDTIGWRWSNNGVFSVKSVYRALSDGGTRDGHASKIWKLQIPLKVKVFCWLVLKKKPLTADNLVKKG
;
A
#
# COMPACT_ATOMS: atom_id res chain seq x y z
N MET A 1 -1.02 4.61 -4.68
CA MET A 1 -1.96 5.47 -3.90
C MET A 1 -3.04 4.54 -3.35
N THR A 2 -3.30 4.55 -2.05
CA THR A 2 -4.27 3.64 -1.39
C THR A 2 -5.48 4.41 -0.87
N LEU A 3 -6.62 3.76 -0.67
CA LEU A 3 -7.81 4.43 -0.10
C LEU A 3 -7.48 5.11 1.24
N LEU A 4 -6.71 4.44 2.10
CA LEU A 4 -6.21 5.00 3.38
C LEU A 4 -5.41 6.29 3.19
N SER A 5 -4.55 6.38 2.15
CA SER A 5 -3.71 7.56 1.93
C SER A 5 -4.48 8.74 1.35
N SER A 6 -5.57 8.49 0.62
CA SER A 6 -6.33 9.54 -0.08
C SER A 6 -7.59 9.96 0.68
N PHE A 7 -8.22 9.05 1.42
CA PHE A 7 -9.49 9.25 2.13
C PHE A 7 -9.48 8.50 3.47
N PRO A 8 -8.68 8.96 4.46
CA PRO A 8 -8.51 8.27 5.74
C PRO A 8 -9.83 8.16 6.54
N GLY A 9 -10.67 9.19 6.51
CA GLY A 9 -11.97 9.18 7.22
C GLY A 9 -12.94 8.10 6.70
N ILE A 10 -13.01 7.94 5.37
CA ILE A 10 -13.84 6.89 4.75
C ILE A 10 -13.26 5.51 5.05
N HIS A 11 -11.93 5.36 5.03
CA HIS A 11 -11.29 4.08 5.33
C HIS A 11 -11.58 3.59 6.76
N VAL A 12 -11.69 4.49 7.74
CA VAL A 12 -12.07 4.14 9.11
C VAL A 12 -13.55 3.76 9.21
N MET A 13 -14.42 4.44 8.46
CA MET A 13 -15.86 4.15 8.42
C MET A 13 -16.22 2.89 7.64
N THR A 14 -15.32 2.38 6.80
CA THR A 14 -15.58 1.21 5.96
C THR A 14 -15.22 -0.06 6.72
N ASP A 15 -16.22 -0.74 7.29
CA ASP A 15 -16.04 -2.05 7.95
C ASP A 15 -15.81 -3.20 6.94
N CYS A 16 -16.13 -2.97 5.67
CA CYS A 16 -16.18 -4.00 4.64
C CYS A 16 -14.84 -4.17 3.90
N LYS A 17 -13.82 -4.75 4.56
CA LYS A 17 -12.50 -5.01 3.94
C LYS A 17 -12.42 -6.27 3.07
N LEU A 18 -13.48 -7.09 3.07
CA LEU A 18 -13.50 -8.41 2.42
C LEU A 18 -14.52 -8.53 1.28
N LEU A 19 -15.21 -7.45 0.91
CA LEU A 19 -16.16 -7.49 -0.20
C LEU A 19 -15.42 -7.58 -1.54
N THR A 20 -15.92 -8.43 -2.43
CA THR A 20 -15.40 -8.50 -3.80
C THR A 20 -16.06 -7.42 -4.66
N VAL A 21 -15.41 -7.04 -5.76
CA VAL A 21 -15.99 -6.08 -6.72
C VAL A 21 -17.32 -6.62 -7.27
N LYS A 22 -17.46 -7.93 -7.46
CA LYS A 22 -18.69 -8.58 -7.92
C LYS A 22 -19.87 -8.35 -6.95
N ASP A 23 -19.60 -8.33 -5.64
CA ASP A 23 -20.67 -8.12 -4.65
C ASP A 23 -21.10 -6.65 -4.54
N CYS A 24 -20.23 -5.74 -4.98
CA CYS A 24 -20.44 -4.29 -4.91
C CYS A 24 -20.87 -3.67 -6.24
N PHE A 25 -20.74 -4.40 -7.36
CA PHE A 25 -21.00 -3.90 -8.70
C PHE A 25 -22.21 -4.63 -9.31
N GLY A 26 -23.33 -3.90 -9.46
CA GLY A 26 -24.55 -4.41 -10.08
C GLY A 26 -24.53 -4.29 -11.61
N SER A 27 -25.69 -4.50 -12.24
CA SER A 27 -25.82 -4.46 -13.71
C SER A 27 -25.49 -3.10 -14.32
N ASP A 28 -25.76 -2.00 -13.62
CA ASP A 28 -25.61 -0.63 -14.17
C ASP A 28 -24.75 0.32 -13.33
N ASP A 29 -24.58 0.09 -12.01
CA ASP A 29 -23.78 0.98 -11.14
C ASP A 29 -23.27 0.28 -9.86
N TRP A 30 -22.37 0.97 -9.15
CA TRP A 30 -21.85 0.61 -7.83
C TRP A 30 -22.93 0.69 -6.75
N ASN A 31 -23.04 -0.37 -5.95
CA ASN A 31 -23.95 -0.43 -4.81
C ASN A 31 -23.32 0.22 -3.57
N TRP A 32 -23.40 1.55 -3.50
CA TRP A 32 -22.82 2.35 -2.42
C TRP A 32 -23.37 2.00 -1.02
N ASN A 33 -24.62 1.54 -0.93
CA ASN A 33 -25.21 1.10 0.33
C ASN A 33 -24.52 -0.14 0.92
N ARG A 34 -23.93 -0.99 0.04
CA ARG A 34 -23.13 -2.15 0.46
C ARG A 34 -21.67 -1.81 0.74
N ILE A 35 -21.12 -0.84 -0.01
CA ILE A 35 -19.73 -0.40 0.14
C ILE A 35 -19.56 0.39 1.46
N LEU A 36 -20.61 1.10 1.88
CA LEU A 36 -20.61 2.01 3.03
C LEU A 36 -21.61 1.57 4.12
N VAL A 37 -21.74 0.25 4.34
CA VAL A 37 -22.58 -0.29 5.43
C VAL A 37 -22.13 0.32 6.75
N GLY A 38 -23.00 1.10 7.39
CA GLY A 38 -22.71 1.84 8.62
C GLY A 38 -22.81 3.37 8.50
N VAL A 39 -22.92 3.91 7.28
CA VAL A 39 -23.21 5.34 7.04
C VAL A 39 -24.73 5.53 7.02
N SER A 40 -25.37 5.44 8.18
CA SER A 40 -26.83 5.50 8.34
C SER A 40 -27.44 6.88 8.05
N ASP A 41 -26.63 7.93 7.92
CA ASP A 41 -27.10 9.29 7.69
C ASP A 41 -26.76 9.78 6.27
N VAL A 42 -27.28 9.07 5.27
CA VAL A 42 -27.22 9.49 3.85
C VAL A 42 -27.96 10.82 3.59
N ALA A 43 -28.68 11.35 4.60
CA ALA A 43 -29.40 12.62 4.55
C ALA A 43 -28.66 13.81 5.20
N ASN A 44 -27.56 13.59 5.95
CA ASN A 44 -26.85 14.67 6.68
C ASN A 44 -25.51 15.04 6.03
N ILE A 45 -25.44 14.92 4.70
CA ILE A 45 -24.24 15.15 3.86
C ILE A 45 -23.84 16.64 3.80
N ASN A 46 -24.67 17.56 4.31
CA ASN A 46 -24.47 18.99 4.14
C ASN A 46 -23.77 19.72 5.31
N THR A 47 -23.35 19.04 6.38
CA THR A 47 -22.72 19.74 7.52
C THR A 47 -21.51 19.03 8.17
N GLY A 48 -20.91 18.05 7.48
CA GLY A 48 -19.71 17.35 7.93
C GLY A 48 -19.45 16.08 7.09
N PRO A 49 -18.22 15.52 7.13
CA PRO A 49 -17.56 14.55 6.22
C PRO A 49 -18.08 14.22 4.80
N GLY A 50 -19.03 14.96 4.23
CA GLY A 50 -19.68 14.66 2.95
C GLY A 50 -18.84 15.00 1.71
N SER A 51 -17.86 15.91 1.83
CA SER A 51 -16.97 16.30 0.74
C SER A 51 -16.11 15.14 0.23
N ASN A 52 -15.64 14.28 1.14
CA ASN A 52 -14.79 13.14 0.80
C ASN A 52 -15.57 12.04 0.08
N LEU A 53 -16.86 11.86 0.43
CA LEU A 53 -17.73 10.85 -0.17
C LEU A 53 -18.13 11.22 -1.59
N PHE A 54 -18.51 12.48 -1.82
CA PHE A 54 -18.79 12.97 -3.16
C PHE A 54 -17.55 12.86 -4.07
N ALA A 55 -16.38 13.27 -3.57
CA ALA A 55 -15.11 13.17 -4.31
C ALA A 55 -14.69 11.71 -4.58
N LEU A 56 -14.98 10.79 -3.66
CA LEU A 56 -14.77 9.35 -3.88
C LEU A 56 -15.73 8.83 -4.95
N ARG A 57 -17.02 9.18 -4.86
CA ARG A 57 -18.05 8.76 -5.82
C ARG A 57 -17.74 9.24 -7.22
N GLU A 58 -17.31 10.49 -7.39
CA GLU A 58 -16.91 11.03 -8.68
C GLU A 58 -15.71 10.26 -9.25
N ARG A 59 -14.69 9.98 -8.44
CA ARG A 59 -13.51 9.21 -8.86
C ARG A 59 -13.85 7.78 -9.29
N VAL A 60 -14.73 7.11 -8.55
CA VAL A 60 -15.12 5.72 -8.82
C VAL A 60 -16.15 5.64 -9.94
N GLY A 61 -17.07 6.60 -10.05
CA GLY A 61 -18.08 6.66 -11.11
C GLY A 61 -17.47 6.91 -12.49
N ASN A 62 -16.36 7.63 -12.56
CA ASN A 62 -15.59 7.78 -13.80
C ASN A 62 -14.87 6.49 -14.24
N TYR A 63 -14.78 5.48 -13.36
CA TYR A 63 -14.13 4.21 -13.67
C TYR A 63 -15.14 3.22 -14.28
N ARG A 64 -15.04 3.02 -15.59
CA ARG A 64 -15.84 2.03 -16.30
C ARG A 64 -15.22 0.64 -16.16
N VAL A 65 -15.91 -0.27 -15.47
CA VAL A 65 -15.48 -1.67 -15.36
C VAL A 65 -15.60 -2.32 -16.73
N VAL A 66 -14.45 -2.65 -17.33
CA VAL A 66 -14.40 -3.41 -18.59
C VAL A 66 -14.39 -4.89 -18.25
N GLN A 67 -15.27 -5.66 -18.88
CA GLN A 67 -15.30 -7.12 -18.78
C GLN A 67 -14.19 -7.73 -19.65
N SER A 68 -12.94 -7.49 -19.26
CA SER A 68 -11.75 -8.12 -19.85
C SER A 68 -11.17 -9.14 -18.88
N PRO A 69 -10.53 -10.22 -19.36
CA PRO A 69 -9.84 -11.15 -18.48
C PRO A 69 -8.79 -10.44 -17.62
N ASP A 70 -8.83 -10.69 -16.32
CA ASP A 70 -7.86 -10.13 -15.36
C ASP A 70 -6.45 -10.60 -15.72
N THR A 71 -5.50 -9.67 -15.72
CA THR A 71 -4.09 -9.97 -15.96
C THR A 71 -3.30 -9.82 -14.66
N ILE A 72 -2.55 -10.86 -14.28
CA ILE A 72 -1.70 -10.81 -13.10
C ILE A 72 -0.44 -10.02 -13.42
N GLY A 73 -0.26 -8.88 -12.76
CA GLY A 73 0.93 -8.03 -12.89
C GLY A 73 1.88 -8.15 -11.69
N TRP A 74 3.18 -8.16 -11.95
CA TRP A 74 4.22 -8.14 -10.92
C TRP A 74 4.47 -6.71 -10.42
N ARG A 75 3.97 -6.38 -9.22
CA ARG A 75 4.05 -5.04 -8.60
C ARG A 75 5.48 -4.50 -8.46
N TRP A 76 6.47 -5.36 -8.28
CA TRP A 76 7.86 -4.95 -8.03
C TRP A 76 8.70 -4.81 -9.31
N SER A 77 8.06 -4.69 -10.47
CA SER A 77 8.71 -4.31 -11.72
C SER A 77 7.88 -3.30 -12.48
N ASN A 78 8.53 -2.28 -13.05
CA ASN A 78 7.85 -1.22 -13.81
C ASN A 78 7.14 -1.74 -15.06
N ASN A 79 7.62 -2.84 -15.63
CA ASN A 79 6.99 -3.49 -16.79
C ASN A 79 5.92 -4.52 -16.40
N GLY A 80 5.64 -4.71 -15.10
CA GLY A 80 4.68 -5.72 -14.63
C GLY A 80 5.10 -7.17 -14.86
N VAL A 81 6.31 -7.44 -15.36
CA VAL A 81 6.80 -8.79 -15.65
C VAL A 81 7.57 -9.34 -14.45
N PHE A 82 7.28 -10.60 -14.12
CA PHE A 82 8.02 -11.34 -13.10
C PHE A 82 9.47 -11.59 -13.56
N SER A 83 10.42 -11.42 -12.65
CA SER A 83 11.78 -11.88 -12.87
C SER A 83 12.43 -12.25 -11.54
N VAL A 84 13.31 -13.25 -11.54
CA VAL A 84 14.08 -13.62 -10.35
C VAL A 84 14.82 -12.41 -9.78
N LYS A 85 15.35 -11.56 -10.66
CA LYS A 85 16.02 -10.30 -10.29
C LYS A 85 15.10 -9.31 -9.57
N SER A 86 13.87 -9.12 -10.02
CA SER A 86 12.90 -8.22 -9.37
C SER A 86 12.41 -8.78 -8.03
N VAL A 87 12.30 -10.11 -7.89
CA VAL A 87 12.04 -10.78 -6.60
C VAL A 87 13.17 -10.52 -5.61
N TYR A 88 14.42 -10.80 -5.99
CA TYR A 88 15.56 -10.57 -5.09
C TYR A 88 15.68 -9.10 -4.68
N ARG A 89 15.41 -8.16 -5.59
CA ARG A 89 15.35 -6.72 -5.25
C ARG A 89 14.21 -6.40 -4.29
N ALA A 90 13.03 -6.99 -4.46
CA ALA A 90 11.91 -6.82 -3.55
C ALA A 90 12.23 -7.36 -2.14
N LEU A 91 12.83 -8.55 -2.05
CA LEU A 91 13.18 -9.18 -0.77
C LEU A 91 14.35 -8.49 -0.06
N SER A 92 15.37 -8.08 -0.81
CA SER A 92 16.59 -7.50 -0.23
C SER A 92 16.42 -6.03 0.16
N ASP A 93 15.75 -5.26 -0.71
CA ASP A 93 15.67 -3.80 -0.61
C ASP A 93 14.24 -3.28 -0.43
N GLY A 94 13.25 -4.15 -0.20
CA GLY A 94 11.85 -3.72 -0.11
C GLY A 94 11.32 -3.12 -1.41
N GLY A 95 12.00 -3.36 -2.54
CA GLY A 95 11.66 -2.80 -3.86
C GLY A 95 12.26 -1.44 -4.17
N THR A 96 12.99 -0.80 -3.25
CA THR A 96 13.65 0.51 -3.47
C THR A 96 15.14 0.40 -3.18
N ARG A 97 16.01 0.57 -4.19
CA ARG A 97 17.46 0.60 -3.98
C ARG A 97 17.80 1.72 -3.01
N ASP A 98 18.29 1.37 -1.83
CA ASP A 98 18.81 2.36 -0.90
C ASP A 98 20.13 2.92 -1.45
N GLY A 99 20.09 4.16 -1.95
CA GLY A 99 21.25 4.86 -2.49
C GLY A 99 22.37 5.04 -1.46
N HIS A 100 22.05 4.94 -0.17
CA HIS A 100 23.02 5.08 0.92
C HIS A 100 23.86 3.81 1.11
N ALA A 101 23.32 2.63 0.83
CA ALA A 101 24.05 1.37 0.95
C ALA A 101 25.26 1.31 -0.01
N SER A 102 25.17 1.90 -1.20
CA SER A 102 26.30 1.95 -2.14
C SER A 102 27.46 2.82 -1.62
N LYS A 103 27.19 3.83 -0.80
CA LYS A 103 28.22 4.73 -0.23
C LYS A 103 29.08 4.00 0.80
N ILE A 104 28.48 3.10 1.60
CA ILE A 104 29.19 2.26 2.58
C ILE A 104 30.33 1.47 1.93
N TRP A 105 30.05 0.88 0.78
CA TRP A 105 31.02 0.01 0.11
C TRP A 105 32.19 0.78 -0.53
N LYS A 106 31.98 2.06 -0.88
CA LYS A 106 33.00 2.96 -1.43
C LYS A 106 33.98 3.52 -0.38
N LEU A 107 33.61 3.51 0.90
CA LEU A 107 34.48 4.00 1.98
C LEU A 107 35.71 3.10 2.16
N GLN A 108 36.88 3.69 2.41
CA GLN A 108 38.12 2.97 2.73
C GLN A 108 38.16 2.64 4.23
N ILE A 109 37.23 1.80 4.68
CA ILE A 109 37.13 1.34 6.07
C ILE A 109 37.18 -0.19 6.15
N PRO A 110 37.57 -0.77 7.30
CA PRO A 110 37.58 -2.21 7.48
C PRO A 110 36.21 -2.86 7.23
N LEU A 111 36.21 -4.06 6.65
CA LEU A 111 34.99 -4.78 6.25
C LEU A 111 34.00 -4.98 7.41
N LYS A 112 34.51 -5.24 8.62
CA LYS A 112 33.68 -5.40 9.83
C LYS A 112 32.82 -4.15 10.09
N VAL A 113 33.39 -2.96 9.90
CA VAL A 113 32.68 -1.69 10.10
C VAL A 113 31.65 -1.47 8.98
N LYS A 114 31.99 -1.81 7.72
CA LYS A 114 31.05 -1.74 6.60
C LYS A 114 29.80 -2.59 6.85
N VAL A 115 30.01 -3.84 7.25
CA VAL A 115 28.91 -4.79 7.53
C VAL A 115 28.04 -4.27 8.67
N PHE A 116 28.64 -3.74 9.73
CA PHE A 116 27.89 -3.13 10.83
C PHE A 116 27.06 -1.93 10.38
N CYS A 117 27.66 -0.98 9.66
CA CYS A 117 26.94 0.19 9.12
C CYS A 117 25.78 -0.23 8.18
N TRP A 118 25.98 -1.26 7.36
CA TRP A 118 24.93 -1.78 6.47
C TRP A 118 23.75 -2.37 7.26
N LEU A 119 24.01 -3.11 8.33
CA LEU A 119 22.98 -3.63 9.24
C LEU A 119 22.23 -2.52 9.97
N VAL A 120 22.94 -1.47 10.41
CA VAL A 120 22.34 -0.29 11.04
C VAL A 120 21.41 0.43 10.06
N LEU A 121 21.84 0.67 8.81
CA LEU A 121 20.97 1.27 7.78
C LEU A 121 19.70 0.43 7.53
N LYS A 122 19.80 -0.90 7.57
CA LYS A 122 18.66 -1.81 7.44
C LYS A 122 17.80 -1.91 8.71
N LYS A 123 18.08 -1.12 9.76
CA LYS A 123 17.42 -1.16 11.08
C LYS A 123 17.44 -2.57 11.71
N LYS A 124 18.55 -3.30 11.53
CA LYS A 124 18.78 -4.64 12.09
C LYS A 124 20.09 -4.71 12.90
N PRO A 125 20.32 -3.84 13.90
CA PRO A 125 21.50 -3.95 14.76
C PRO A 125 21.44 -5.25 15.59
N LEU A 126 22.57 -5.94 15.69
CA LEU A 126 22.65 -7.28 16.28
C LEU A 126 22.47 -7.30 17.81
N THR A 127 22.66 -6.17 18.53
CA THR A 127 23.06 -6.29 19.94
C THR A 127 22.30 -5.45 20.97
N ALA A 128 21.70 -4.29 20.63
CA ALA A 128 21.02 -3.46 21.63
C ALA A 128 19.49 -3.66 21.61
N ASP A 129 18.84 -3.39 20.47
CA ASP A 129 17.37 -3.44 20.36
C ASP A 129 16.79 -4.85 20.55
N ASN A 130 17.52 -5.89 20.11
CA ASN A 130 17.08 -7.28 20.28
C ASN A 130 17.20 -7.78 21.72
N LEU A 131 18.11 -7.21 22.51
CA LEU A 131 18.30 -7.57 23.92
C LEU A 131 17.17 -6.98 24.77
N VAL A 132 16.77 -5.73 24.50
CA VAL A 132 15.63 -5.07 25.17
C VAL A 132 14.28 -5.74 24.84
N LYS A 133 14.13 -6.32 23.65
CA LYS A 133 12.91 -7.06 23.26
C LYS A 133 12.79 -8.46 23.86
N LYS A 134 13.90 -9.03 24.34
CA LYS A 134 13.97 -10.42 24.85
C LYS A 134 14.28 -10.52 26.34
N GLY A 135 14.74 -9.43 26.96
CA GLY A 135 14.96 -9.31 28.40
C GLY A 135 13.72 -8.82 29.14
#